data_AF-A0A9P8P6X6-F1
#
_entry.id   AF-A0A9P8P6X6-F1
#
_cell.length_a   1.000
_cell.length_b   1.000
_cell.length_c   1.000
_cell.angle_alpha   90.00
_cell.angle_beta   90.00
_cell.angle_gamma   90.00
#
_symmetry.space_group_name_H-M   'P 1'
#
loop_
_entity.id
_entity.type
_entity.pdbx_description
1 polymer ?
#
loop_
_entity_poly.entity_id
_entity_poly.type
_entity_poly.pdbx_seq_one_letter_code
_entity_poly.pdbx_strand_id
1 'polypeptide(L)'
;MSFLDAKVDFANLSTESLEKLTKVSDFALDYNIFLFKGIKQARESDTKELIDFRLDLFNSIPKDHGSMIFRGLDKSASGDYTLIPTTTSRLQDRLLELLILERHRRDIQVLSKLANKKINPVPLEDPNVYEIKSPLYQRLLSTKDEYETSFKRFAMMQNVEYDFENELDDGDYENDNDLVQQFCTDDLFEVDPKNLDESELAKILIPLASKTIFQE
;
A
#
# COMPACT_ATOMS: atom_id res chain seq x y z
N MET A 1 19.59 9.76 0.49
CA MET A 1 18.82 8.52 0.27
C MET A 1 17.43 8.82 0.78
N SER A 2 16.40 8.74 -0.06
CA SER A 2 15.02 9.02 0.38
C SER A 2 14.58 7.93 1.36
N PHE A 3 13.70 8.24 2.32
CA PHE A 3 13.17 7.21 3.22
C PHE A 3 12.40 6.14 2.43
N LEU A 4 11.80 6.50 1.29
CA LEU A 4 11.15 5.57 0.37
C LEU A 4 12.09 4.47 -0.16
N ASP A 5 13.39 4.72 -0.21
CA ASP A 5 14.41 3.77 -0.69
C ASP A 5 15.12 3.04 0.47
N ALA A 6 14.84 3.42 1.72
CA ALA A 6 15.43 2.79 2.89
C ALA A 6 14.74 1.44 3.18
N LYS A 7 15.45 0.50 3.80
CA LYS A 7 14.82 -0.75 4.25
C LYS A 7 13.72 -0.44 5.28
N VAL A 8 12.55 -1.06 5.13
CA VAL A 8 11.47 -1.00 6.12
C VAL A 8 11.83 -1.85 7.34
N ASP A 9 11.79 -1.24 8.52
CA ASP A 9 12.09 -1.92 9.78
C ASP A 9 11.33 -1.26 10.93
N PHE A 10 10.73 -2.07 11.79
CA PHE A 10 10.08 -1.60 13.03
C PHE A 10 11.05 -0.94 14.00
N ALA A 11 12.36 -1.20 13.90
CA ALA A 11 13.37 -0.49 14.66
C ALA A 11 13.35 1.04 14.41
N ASN A 12 12.84 1.47 13.25
CA ASN A 12 12.74 2.88 12.87
C ASN A 12 11.40 3.53 13.28
N LEU A 13 10.44 2.74 13.74
CA LEU A 13 9.17 3.26 14.26
C LEU A 13 9.32 3.75 15.69
N SER A 14 8.66 4.87 15.99
CA SER A 14 8.46 5.32 17.36
C SER A 14 7.58 4.32 18.12
N THR A 15 7.73 4.29 19.44
CA THR A 15 6.88 3.47 20.32
C THR A 15 5.40 3.79 20.11
N GLU A 16 5.05 5.06 19.91
CA GLU A 16 3.65 5.48 19.71
C GLU A 16 3.07 4.92 18.41
N SER A 17 3.79 5.03 17.29
CA SER A 17 3.34 4.51 16.00
C SER A 17 3.20 2.99 16.06
N LEU A 18 4.17 2.30 16.68
CA LEU A 18 4.09 0.86 16.88
C LEU A 18 2.86 0.48 17.72
N GLU A 19 2.60 1.19 18.83
CA GLU A 19 1.42 0.97 19.66
C GLU A 19 0.12 1.18 18.89
N LYS A 20 0.01 2.22 18.05
CA LYS A 20 -1.17 2.43 17.18
C LYS A 20 -1.36 1.25 16.23
N LEU A 21 -0.30 0.81 15.55
CA LEU A 21 -0.34 -0.32 14.64
C LEU A 21 -0.78 -1.62 15.34
N THR A 22 -0.38 -1.82 16.60
CA THR A 22 -0.81 -3.00 17.38
C THR A 22 -2.31 -3.02 17.71
N LYS A 23 -2.99 -1.87 17.69
CA LYS A 23 -4.43 -1.76 17.99
C LYS A 23 -5.31 -2.12 16.79
N VAL A 24 -4.76 -2.10 15.58
CA VAL A 24 -5.49 -2.47 14.36
C VAL A 24 -6.00 -3.91 14.49
N SER A 25 -7.28 -4.16 14.20
CA SER A 25 -7.85 -5.51 14.30
C SER A 25 -7.20 -6.47 13.31
N ASP A 26 -7.20 -7.78 13.61
CA ASP A 26 -6.65 -8.78 12.68
C ASP A 26 -7.37 -8.78 11.32
N PHE A 27 -8.68 -8.51 11.31
CA PHE A 27 -9.43 -8.40 10.07
C PHE A 27 -8.96 -7.20 9.23
N ALA A 28 -8.89 -6.00 9.83
CA ALA A 28 -8.47 -4.80 9.11
C ALA A 28 -7.02 -4.90 8.62
N LEU A 29 -6.13 -5.50 9.42
CA LEU A 29 -4.75 -5.76 9.04
C LEU A 29 -4.68 -6.69 7.82
N ASP A 30 -5.31 -7.87 7.92
CA ASP A 30 -5.25 -8.89 6.86
C ASP A 30 -5.93 -8.41 5.57
N TYR A 31 -7.02 -7.66 5.67
CA TYR A 31 -7.73 -7.08 4.53
C TYR A 31 -6.87 -6.05 3.78
N ASN A 32 -6.22 -5.14 4.51
CA ASN A 32 -5.33 -4.15 3.88
C ASN A 32 -4.10 -4.82 3.24
N ILE A 33 -3.52 -5.84 3.88
CA ILE A 33 -2.44 -6.61 3.25
C ILE A 33 -2.93 -7.31 1.98
N PHE A 34 -4.13 -7.92 2.01
CA PHE A 34 -4.71 -8.57 0.84
C PHE A 34 -4.90 -7.58 -0.31
N LEU A 35 -5.48 -6.42 -0.03
CA LEU A 35 -5.73 -5.39 -1.02
C LEU A 35 -4.42 -4.83 -1.59
N PHE A 36 -3.51 -4.31 -0.76
CA PHE A 36 -2.28 -3.69 -1.24
C PHE A 36 -1.40 -4.69 -2.00
N LYS A 37 -1.33 -5.95 -1.55
CA LYS A 37 -0.63 -7.01 -2.28
C LYS A 37 -1.29 -7.30 -3.63
N GLY A 38 -2.62 -7.31 -3.70
CA GLY A 38 -3.37 -7.47 -4.95
C GLY A 38 -3.12 -6.33 -5.95
N ILE A 39 -3.15 -5.08 -5.47
CA ILE A 39 -2.88 -3.90 -6.31
C ILE A 39 -1.43 -3.90 -6.81
N LYS A 40 -0.45 -4.18 -5.93
CA LYS A 40 0.96 -4.29 -6.30
C LYS A 40 1.17 -5.34 -7.40
N GLN A 41 0.58 -6.52 -7.25
CA GLN A 41 0.64 -7.58 -8.25
C GLN A 41 0.03 -7.17 -9.58
N ALA A 42 -1.10 -6.45 -9.57
CA ALA A 42 -1.71 -5.94 -10.80
C ALA A 42 -0.79 -4.92 -11.50
N ARG A 43 -0.09 -4.05 -10.76
CA ARG A 43 0.89 -3.12 -11.36
C ARG A 43 2.06 -3.85 -12.01
N GLU A 44 2.54 -4.91 -11.37
CA GLU A 44 3.64 -5.74 -11.86
C GLU A 44 3.23 -6.60 -13.08
N SER A 45 2.00 -7.12 -13.12
CA SER A 45 1.52 -7.95 -14.24
C SER A 45 1.12 -7.13 -15.45
N ASP A 46 0.56 -5.93 -15.24
CA ASP A 46 -0.09 -5.14 -16.29
C ASP A 46 0.73 -3.89 -16.67
N THR A 47 2.06 -3.94 -16.48
CA THR A 47 2.96 -2.80 -16.71
C THR A 47 2.80 -2.17 -18.08
N LYS A 48 2.56 -2.97 -19.13
CA LYS A 48 2.32 -2.45 -20.48
C LYS A 48 1.04 -1.62 -20.56
N GLU A 49 -0.05 -2.12 -19.97
CA GLU A 49 -1.34 -1.42 -19.95
C GLU A 49 -1.21 -0.09 -19.19
N LEU A 50 -0.46 -0.08 -18.08
CA LEU A 50 -0.17 1.14 -17.31
C LEU A 50 0.65 2.17 -18.13
N ILE A 51 1.62 1.71 -18.92
CA ILE A 51 2.39 2.58 -19.82
C ILE A 51 1.47 3.17 -20.90
N ASP A 52 0.68 2.33 -21.55
CA ASP A 52 -0.24 2.75 -22.61
C ASP A 52 -1.27 3.76 -22.07
N PHE A 53 -1.86 3.49 -20.90
CA PHE A 53 -2.76 4.40 -20.21
C PHE A 53 -2.11 5.76 -19.91
N ARG A 54 -0.86 5.77 -19.42
CA ARG A 54 -0.16 7.02 -19.12
C ARG A 54 0.15 7.80 -20.40
N LEU A 55 0.59 7.12 -21.46
CA LEU A 55 0.79 7.76 -22.78
C LEU A 55 -0.51 8.39 -23.30
N ASP A 56 -1.64 7.68 -23.22
CA ASP A 56 -2.94 8.17 -23.65
C ASP A 56 -3.39 9.39 -22.83
N LEU A 57 -3.22 9.34 -21.50
CA LEU A 57 -3.48 10.47 -20.62
C LEU A 57 -2.69 11.71 -21.05
N PHE A 58 -1.37 11.59 -21.23
CA PHE A 58 -0.52 12.72 -21.66
C PHE A 58 -0.86 13.24 -23.05
N ASN A 59 -1.26 12.37 -23.98
CA ASN A 59 -1.66 12.78 -25.32
C ASN A 59 -3.03 13.51 -25.32
N SER A 60 -3.88 13.22 -24.33
CA SER A 60 -5.22 13.82 -24.20
C SER A 60 -5.20 15.19 -23.50
N ILE A 61 -4.19 15.46 -22.66
CA ILE A 61 -4.09 16.71 -21.91
C ILE A 61 -3.65 17.84 -22.86
N PRO A 62 -4.33 19.01 -22.86
CA PRO A 62 -3.89 20.16 -23.64
C PRO A 62 -2.46 20.54 -23.27
N LYS A 63 -1.64 20.93 -24.25
CA LYS A 63 -0.19 21.19 -24.05
C LYS A 63 0.12 22.14 -22.90
N ASP A 64 -0.77 23.10 -22.65
CA ASP A 64 -0.62 24.12 -21.61
C ASP A 64 -0.81 23.56 -20.18
N HIS A 65 -1.37 22.36 -20.04
CA HIS A 65 -1.60 21.64 -18.78
C HIS A 65 -0.70 20.42 -18.61
N GLY A 66 0.15 20.11 -19.60
CA GLY A 66 0.98 18.91 -19.59
C GLY A 66 2.02 18.86 -18.46
N SER A 67 2.37 20.00 -17.87
CA SER A 67 3.26 20.09 -16.70
C SER A 67 2.56 19.87 -15.36
N MET A 68 1.25 19.65 -15.35
CA MET A 68 0.50 19.43 -14.10
C MET A 68 0.53 17.97 -13.65
N ILE A 69 0.62 17.03 -14.59
CA ILE A 69 0.57 15.60 -14.30
C ILE A 69 2.00 15.03 -14.32
N PHE A 70 2.30 14.17 -13.35
CA PHE A 70 3.56 13.46 -13.28
C PHE A 70 3.70 12.49 -14.47
N ARG A 71 4.75 12.70 -15.27
CA ARG A 71 4.94 11.91 -16.50
C ARG A 71 5.35 10.48 -16.25
N GLY A 72 6.17 10.23 -15.24
CA GLY A 72 6.53 8.88 -14.79
C GLY A 72 6.85 7.86 -15.89
N LEU A 73 7.47 8.29 -17.00
CA LEU A 73 7.80 7.47 -18.17
C LEU A 73 9.20 7.82 -18.64
N ASP A 74 10.12 6.87 -18.47
CA ASP A 74 11.47 6.97 -19.01
C ASP A 74 11.54 6.27 -20.36
N LYS A 75 12.15 6.94 -21.35
CA LYS A 75 12.36 6.35 -22.67
C LYS A 75 13.76 5.78 -22.75
N SER A 76 13.85 4.47 -22.96
CA SER A 76 15.12 3.78 -23.21
C SER A 76 15.70 4.14 -24.58
N ALA A 77 16.98 3.80 -24.79
CA ALA A 77 17.67 4.02 -26.06
C ALA A 77 17.06 3.22 -27.23
N SER A 78 16.38 2.09 -26.98
CA SER A 78 15.66 1.31 -27.99
C SER A 78 14.34 1.94 -28.41
N GLY A 79 13.86 2.94 -27.65
CA GLY A 79 12.59 3.61 -27.87
C GLY A 79 11.45 3.07 -27.01
N ASP A 80 11.69 2.03 -26.22
CA ASP A 80 10.72 1.46 -25.29
C ASP A 80 10.58 2.35 -24.04
N TYR A 81 9.36 2.46 -23.52
CA TYR A 81 9.08 3.18 -22.28
C TYR A 81 9.16 2.26 -21.07
N THR A 82 9.70 2.77 -19.96
CA THR A 82 9.67 2.14 -18.65
C THR A 82 8.86 3.01 -17.70
N LEU A 83 8.04 2.36 -16.87
CA LEU A 83 7.19 3.03 -15.90
C LEU A 83 8.01 3.41 -14.67
N ILE A 84 7.96 4.68 -14.27
CA ILE A 84 8.42 5.12 -12.96
C ILE A 84 7.22 5.05 -12.00
N PRO A 85 7.33 4.34 -10.86
CA PRO A 85 6.30 4.31 -9.85
C PRO A 85 6.00 5.71 -9.30
N THR A 86 4.73 6.02 -9.08
CA THR A 86 4.29 7.25 -8.40
C THR A 86 4.68 7.24 -6.93
N THR A 87 4.79 8.41 -6.32
CA THR A 87 5.02 8.55 -4.88
C THR A 87 3.93 7.83 -4.08
N THR A 88 2.67 7.96 -4.49
CA THR A 88 1.55 7.22 -3.92
C THR A 88 1.79 5.71 -3.91
N SER A 89 2.14 5.13 -5.07
CA SER A 89 2.38 3.68 -5.16
C SER A 89 3.55 3.22 -4.28
N ARG A 90 4.60 4.03 -4.15
CA ARG A 90 5.78 3.75 -3.31
C ARG A 90 5.43 3.82 -1.82
N LEU A 91 4.66 4.82 -1.40
CA LEU A 91 4.16 4.93 -0.02
C LEU A 91 3.28 3.73 0.35
N GLN A 92 2.41 3.28 -0.55
CA GLN A 92 1.59 2.11 -0.30
C GLN A 92 2.39 0.81 -0.23
N ASP A 93 3.38 0.62 -1.10
CA ASP A 93 4.27 -0.55 -1.03
C ASP A 93 5.05 -0.57 0.27
N ARG A 94 5.50 0.61 0.71
CA ARG A 94 6.19 0.78 1.99
C ARG A 94 5.27 0.47 3.18
N LEU A 95 4.02 0.93 3.15
CA LEU A 95 3.04 0.59 4.18
C LEU A 95 2.76 -0.91 4.19
N LEU A 96 2.57 -1.54 3.02
CA LEU A 96 2.35 -2.97 2.90
C LEU A 96 3.46 -3.76 3.62
N GLU A 97 4.72 -3.37 3.47
CA GLU A 97 5.84 -3.99 4.19
C GLU A 97 5.71 -3.85 5.71
N LEU A 98 5.33 -2.68 6.22
CA LEU A 98 5.06 -2.46 7.65
C LEU A 98 3.91 -3.35 8.15
N LEU A 99 2.83 -3.47 7.38
CA LEU A 99 1.70 -4.33 7.75
C LEU A 99 2.08 -5.80 7.78
N ILE A 100 2.90 -6.27 6.84
CA ILE A 100 3.39 -7.65 6.83
C ILE A 100 4.32 -7.91 8.03
N LEU A 101 5.19 -6.96 8.39
CA LEU A 101 6.01 -7.06 9.60
C LEU A 101 5.13 -7.17 10.86
N GLU A 102 4.01 -6.43 10.92
CA GLU A 102 3.06 -6.51 12.04
C GLU A 102 2.38 -7.88 12.09
N ARG A 103 1.94 -8.39 10.94
CA ARG A 103 1.33 -9.72 10.83
C ARG A 103 2.29 -10.82 11.27
N HIS A 104 3.55 -10.76 10.82
CA HIS A 104 4.60 -11.68 11.26
C HIS A 104 4.84 -11.62 12.77
N ARG A 105 4.90 -10.40 13.34
CA ARG A 105 5.01 -10.22 14.80
C ARG A 105 3.86 -10.90 15.55
N ARG A 106 2.62 -10.72 15.10
CA ARG A 106 1.43 -11.35 15.71
C ARG A 106 1.45 -12.86 15.55
N ASP A 107 1.86 -13.38 14.41
CA ASP A 107 1.96 -14.83 14.16
C ASP A 107 2.98 -15.48 15.11
N ILE A 108 4.15 -14.85 15.32
CA ILE A 108 5.13 -15.31 16.31
C ILE A 108 4.58 -15.27 17.74
N GLN A 109 3.73 -14.29 18.09
CA GLN A 109 3.07 -14.24 19.40
C GLN A 109 2.07 -15.38 19.58
N VAL A 110 1.26 -15.67 18.56
CA VAL A 110 0.31 -16.80 18.58
C VAL A 110 1.07 -18.12 18.70
N LEU A 111 2.12 -18.31 17.89
CA LEU A 111 2.97 -19.50 17.96
C LEU A 111 3.63 -19.65 19.33
N SER A 112 4.13 -18.57 19.92
CA SER A 112 4.74 -18.59 21.26
C SER A 112 3.75 -19.05 22.33
N LYS A 113 2.49 -18.58 22.24
CA LYS A 113 1.42 -19.00 23.14
C LYS A 113 1.09 -20.49 22.96
N LEU A 114 0.92 -20.94 21.72
CA LEU A 114 0.61 -22.34 21.41
C LEU A 114 1.74 -23.30 21.82
N ALA A 115 2.99 -22.88 21.65
CA ALA A 115 4.17 -23.67 22.04
C ALA A 115 4.50 -23.58 23.54
N ASN A 116 3.80 -22.72 24.30
CA ASN A 116 4.10 -22.37 25.68
C ASN A 116 5.59 -22.02 25.91
N LYS A 117 6.19 -21.30 24.95
CA LYS A 117 7.61 -20.92 24.96
C LYS A 117 7.78 -19.58 24.24
N LYS A 118 8.69 -18.73 24.72
CA LYS A 118 9.10 -17.52 24.00
C LYS A 118 9.85 -17.91 22.71
N ILE A 119 9.26 -17.59 21.56
CA ILE A 119 9.91 -17.71 20.25
C ILE A 119 10.51 -16.35 19.90
N ASN A 120 11.79 -16.32 19.54
CA ASN A 120 12.42 -15.11 19.05
C ASN A 120 12.09 -14.96 17.55
N PRO A 121 11.53 -13.83 17.12
CA PRO A 121 11.22 -13.62 15.71
C PRO A 121 12.53 -13.60 14.89
N VAL A 122 12.51 -14.29 13.76
CA VAL A 122 13.54 -14.14 12.74
C VAL A 122 13.19 -12.90 11.92
N PRO A 123 14.12 -11.93 11.75
CA PRO A 123 13.88 -10.77 10.90
C PRO A 123 13.57 -11.20 9.46
N LEU A 124 12.60 -10.53 8.83
CA LEU A 124 12.33 -10.74 7.40
C LEU A 124 13.34 -9.93 6.58
N GLU A 125 14.02 -10.60 5.64
CA GLU A 125 14.91 -9.93 4.69
C GLU A 125 14.09 -9.14 3.66
N ASP A 126 13.05 -9.78 3.12
CA ASP A 126 12.01 -9.17 2.29
C ASP A 126 10.63 -9.50 2.90
N PRO A 127 9.87 -8.51 3.38
CA PRO A 127 8.53 -8.74 3.89
C PRO A 127 7.57 -9.28 2.82
N ASN A 128 7.73 -8.91 1.55
CA ASN A 128 6.76 -9.24 0.48
C ASN A 128 6.63 -10.76 0.21
N VAL A 129 7.70 -11.53 0.49
CA VAL A 129 7.72 -12.99 0.34
C VAL A 129 7.16 -13.75 1.54
N TYR A 130 6.81 -13.06 2.63
CA TYR A 130 6.24 -13.70 3.81
C TYR A 130 4.90 -14.37 3.50
N GLU A 131 4.76 -15.63 3.91
CA GLU A 131 3.55 -16.41 3.72
C GLU A 131 2.63 -16.28 4.94
N ILE A 132 1.59 -15.45 4.80
CA ILE A 132 0.63 -15.17 5.88
C ILE A 132 -0.29 -16.36 6.07
N LYS A 133 -0.25 -16.98 7.25
CA LYS A 133 -1.05 -18.18 7.57
C LYS A 133 -2.39 -17.89 8.27
N SER A 134 -2.69 -16.61 8.54
CA SER A 134 -3.94 -16.21 9.17
C SER A 134 -5.15 -16.78 8.43
N PRO A 135 -6.09 -17.47 9.11
CA PRO A 135 -7.30 -17.99 8.47
C PRO A 135 -8.15 -16.91 7.79
N LEU A 136 -8.14 -15.67 8.32
CA LEU A 136 -8.84 -14.53 7.73
C LEU A 136 -8.22 -14.18 6.38
N TYR A 137 -6.91 -13.97 6.35
CA TYR A 137 -6.16 -13.74 5.12
C TYR A 137 -6.34 -14.86 4.08
N GLN A 138 -6.28 -16.13 4.51
CA GLN A 138 -6.46 -17.27 3.60
C GLN A 138 -7.87 -17.30 2.99
N ARG A 139 -8.90 -16.90 3.74
CA ARG A 139 -10.26 -16.74 3.22
C ARG A 139 -10.34 -15.62 2.18
N LEU A 140 -9.74 -14.45 2.46
CA LEU A 140 -9.67 -13.34 1.50
C LEU A 140 -8.94 -13.76 0.22
N LEU A 141 -7.83 -14.49 0.36
CA LEU A 141 -7.07 -14.99 -0.78
C LEU A 141 -7.88 -15.96 -1.64
N SER A 142 -8.78 -16.75 -1.05
CA SER A 142 -9.65 -17.67 -1.79
C SER A 142 -10.69 -16.97 -2.67
N THR A 143 -11.01 -15.70 -2.38
CA THR A 143 -11.92 -14.85 -3.18
C THR A 143 -11.16 -13.88 -4.08
N LYS A 144 -9.82 -14.01 -4.22
CA LYS A 144 -8.97 -13.06 -4.95
C LYS A 144 -9.47 -12.75 -6.37
N ASP A 145 -9.92 -13.77 -7.09
CA ASP A 145 -10.36 -13.64 -8.49
C ASP A 145 -11.58 -12.71 -8.62
N GLU A 146 -12.43 -12.63 -7.60
CA GLU A 146 -13.58 -11.71 -7.55
C GLU A 146 -13.14 -10.23 -7.51
N TYR A 147 -11.92 -9.96 -7.01
CA TYR A 147 -11.36 -8.61 -6.86
C TYR A 147 -10.39 -8.22 -7.99
N GLU A 148 -10.14 -9.09 -8.97
CA GLU A 148 -9.14 -8.85 -10.03
C GLU A 148 -9.39 -7.52 -10.75
N THR A 149 -10.65 -7.24 -11.12
CA THR A 149 -11.02 -5.98 -11.78
C THR A 149 -10.79 -4.77 -10.86
N SER A 150 -11.07 -4.92 -9.57
CA SER A 150 -10.86 -3.85 -8.59
C SER A 150 -9.36 -3.56 -8.42
N PHE A 151 -8.51 -4.58 -8.31
CA PHE A 151 -7.06 -4.40 -8.23
C PHE A 151 -6.50 -3.66 -9.44
N LYS A 152 -6.95 -4.02 -10.65
CA LYS A 152 -6.56 -3.31 -11.89
C LYS A 152 -6.99 -1.84 -11.88
N ARG A 153 -8.21 -1.56 -11.43
CA ARG A 153 -8.71 -0.18 -11.30
C ARG A 153 -7.87 0.64 -10.31
N PHE A 154 -7.58 0.09 -9.13
CA PHE A 154 -6.72 0.77 -8.16
C PHE A 154 -5.28 0.94 -8.65
N ALA A 155 -4.73 -0.05 -9.36
CA ALA A 155 -3.41 0.05 -9.99
C ALA A 155 -3.36 1.19 -11.02
N MET A 156 -4.40 1.32 -11.85
CA MET A 156 -4.55 2.44 -12.80
C MET A 156 -4.69 3.79 -12.09
N MET A 157 -5.48 3.88 -11.02
CA MET A 157 -5.62 5.13 -10.26
C MET A 157 -4.31 5.56 -9.61
N GLN A 158 -3.55 4.64 -9.03
CA GLN A 158 -2.21 4.92 -8.51
C GLN A 158 -1.21 5.29 -9.59
N ASN A 159 -1.53 5.01 -10.85
CA ASN A 159 -0.75 5.38 -12.01
C ASN A 159 -1.10 6.80 -12.49
N VAL A 160 -1.86 7.59 -11.74
CA VAL A 160 -2.10 9.02 -11.97
C VAL A 160 -1.66 9.77 -10.72
N GLU A 161 -0.83 10.80 -10.89
CA GLU A 161 -0.35 11.66 -9.80
C GLU A 161 -0.07 13.05 -10.38
N TYR A 162 -0.31 14.10 -9.60
CA TYR A 162 0.12 15.44 -9.99
C TYR A 162 1.63 15.59 -9.78
N ASP A 163 2.29 16.41 -10.61
CA ASP A 163 3.75 16.56 -10.54
C ASP A 163 4.21 17.11 -9.18
N PHE A 164 3.41 17.98 -8.55
CA PHE A 164 3.68 18.51 -7.21
C PHE A 164 3.53 17.47 -6.09
N GLU A 165 2.78 16.38 -6.29
CA GLU A 165 2.64 15.30 -5.30
C GLU A 165 3.81 14.32 -5.37
N ASN A 166 4.52 14.28 -6.51
CA ASN A 166 5.66 13.41 -6.72
C ASN A 166 6.90 13.90 -5.94
N GLU A 167 7.04 15.22 -5.76
CA GLU A 167 8.05 15.83 -4.89
C GLU A 167 7.50 15.88 -3.46
N LEU A 168 7.97 14.98 -2.58
CA LEU A 168 7.63 14.99 -1.13
C LEU A 168 8.26 16.19 -0.41
N ASP A 169 8.10 17.40 -0.93
CA ASP A 169 8.89 18.58 -0.55
C ASP A 169 8.23 19.42 0.56
N ASP A 170 6.98 19.17 0.96
CA ASP A 170 6.32 19.86 2.07
C ASP A 170 5.33 18.95 2.86
N GLY A 171 5.84 18.26 3.88
CA GLY A 171 5.15 18.08 5.17
C GLY A 171 4.21 16.89 5.40
N ASP A 172 3.80 16.11 4.40
CA ASP A 172 2.78 15.05 4.62
C ASP A 172 3.37 13.66 4.97
N TYR A 173 4.55 13.30 4.44
CA TYR A 173 5.20 12.01 4.69
C TYR A 173 6.73 12.14 4.68
N GLU A 174 7.36 12.25 5.84
CA GLU A 174 8.81 12.36 5.97
C GLU A 174 9.45 11.03 6.39
N ASN A 175 8.69 10.15 7.06
CA ASN A 175 9.19 8.88 7.58
C ASN A 175 8.07 7.84 7.83
N ASP A 176 8.46 6.64 8.26
CA ASP A 176 7.54 5.51 8.53
C ASP A 176 6.51 5.81 9.62
N ASN A 177 6.80 6.73 10.55
CA ASN A 177 5.82 7.13 11.55
C ASN A 177 4.65 7.85 10.90
N ASP A 178 4.91 8.84 10.04
CA ASP A 178 3.86 9.61 9.38
C ASP A 178 2.94 8.69 8.57
N LEU A 179 3.54 7.71 7.90
CA LEU A 179 2.81 6.69 7.15
C LEU A 179 1.89 5.84 8.05
N VAL A 180 2.38 5.40 9.20
CA VAL A 180 1.58 4.65 10.18
C VAL A 180 0.49 5.53 10.81
N GLN A 181 0.79 6.80 11.08
CA GLN A 181 -0.16 7.74 11.66
C GLN A 181 -1.33 8.02 10.72
N GLN A 182 -1.05 8.24 9.43
CA GLN A 182 -2.08 8.44 8.41
C GLN A 182 -2.88 7.16 8.14
N PHE A 183 -2.26 5.98 8.25
CA PHE A 183 -2.98 4.71 8.12
C PHE A 183 -3.91 4.43 9.31
N CYS A 184 -3.45 4.68 10.53
CA CYS A 184 -4.16 4.32 11.77
C CYS A 184 -5.24 5.35 12.15
N THR A 185 -6.24 5.53 11.30
CA THR A 185 -7.40 6.41 11.54
C THR A 185 -8.46 5.74 12.42
N ASP A 186 -9.38 6.54 12.99
CA ASP A 186 -10.50 6.03 13.78
C ASP A 186 -11.39 5.06 12.97
N ASP A 187 -11.60 5.35 11.68
CA ASP A 187 -12.33 4.47 10.76
C ASP A 187 -11.72 3.06 10.67
N LEU A 188 -10.38 2.94 10.76
CA LEU A 188 -9.69 1.66 10.75
C LEU A 188 -9.91 0.87 12.06
N PHE A 189 -10.08 1.58 13.18
CA PHE A 189 -10.28 0.96 14.49
C PHE A 189 -11.73 0.57 14.75
N GLU A 190 -12.69 1.27 14.14
CA GLU A 190 -14.13 1.07 14.33
C GLU A 190 -14.75 0.00 13.42
N VAL A 191 -13.97 -0.60 12.52
CA VAL A 191 -14.44 -1.63 11.57
C VAL A 191 -15.12 -2.81 12.30
N ASP A 192 -16.41 -3.01 12.05
CA ASP A 192 -17.14 -4.21 12.46
C ASP A 192 -17.11 -5.27 11.34
N PRO A 193 -16.36 -6.38 11.51
CA PRO A 193 -16.23 -7.41 10.48
C PRO A 193 -17.55 -8.10 10.10
N LYS A 194 -18.62 -7.90 10.88
CA LYS A 194 -19.93 -8.52 10.66
C LYS A 194 -20.87 -7.68 9.80
N ASN A 195 -20.58 -6.39 9.62
CA ASN A 195 -21.47 -5.42 8.97
C ASN A 195 -20.84 -4.73 7.75
N LEU A 196 -19.77 -5.29 7.20
CA LEU A 196 -19.05 -4.74 6.06
C LEU A 196 -19.92 -4.71 4.80
N ASP A 197 -20.31 -3.51 4.36
CA ASP A 197 -20.70 -3.26 2.97
C ASP A 197 -19.50 -2.73 2.16
N GLU A 198 -19.61 -2.72 0.83
CA GLU A 198 -18.54 -2.25 -0.07
C GLU A 198 -18.12 -0.79 0.19
N SER A 199 -19.00 0.03 0.76
CA SER A 199 -18.76 1.43 1.11
C SER A 199 -17.97 1.56 2.42
N GLU A 200 -18.25 0.75 3.44
CA GLU A 200 -17.42 0.66 4.65
C GLU A 200 -16.04 0.08 4.34
N LEU A 201 -15.97 -0.90 3.44
CA LEU A 201 -14.69 -1.40 2.94
C LEU A 201 -13.90 -0.28 2.25
N ALA A 202 -14.53 0.57 1.43
CA ALA A 202 -13.86 1.68 0.76
C ALA A 202 -13.29 2.73 1.74
N LYS A 203 -13.94 2.99 2.88
CA LYS A 203 -13.43 3.92 3.91
C LYS A 203 -12.11 3.44 4.55
N ILE A 204 -11.96 2.13 4.71
CA ILE A 204 -10.69 1.50 5.17
C ILE A 204 -9.55 1.72 4.16
N LEU A 205 -9.86 1.87 2.86
CA LEU A 205 -8.88 1.98 1.77
C LEU A 205 -8.35 3.39 1.54
N ILE A 206 -9.01 4.39 2.12
CA ILE A 206 -8.95 5.77 1.68
C ILE A 206 -7.85 6.64 2.32
N PRO A 207 -7.22 6.37 3.48
CA PRO A 207 -6.29 7.36 4.05
C PRO A 207 -5.07 7.69 3.18
N LEU A 208 -4.59 6.74 2.36
CA LEU A 208 -3.40 6.94 1.51
C LEU A 208 -3.68 7.17 0.02
N ALA A 209 -4.90 6.92 -0.44
CA ALA A 209 -5.30 7.18 -1.83
C ALA A 209 -6.25 8.38 -1.99
N SER A 210 -6.83 8.90 -0.91
CA SER A 210 -7.94 9.86 -0.98
C SER A 210 -7.59 11.31 -0.79
N LYS A 211 -6.39 11.65 -0.30
CA LYS A 211 -5.98 13.06 -0.19
C LYS A 211 -5.99 13.78 -1.55
N THR A 212 -5.91 13.04 -2.66
CA THR A 212 -6.00 13.54 -4.03
C THR A 212 -7.43 13.51 -4.62
N ILE A 213 -8.37 12.75 -4.03
CA ILE A 213 -9.66 12.42 -4.68
C ILE A 213 -10.88 13.05 -3.98
N PHE A 214 -10.84 13.31 -2.67
CA PHE A 214 -12.00 13.81 -1.91
C PHE A 214 -11.72 15.11 -1.15
N GLN A 215 -11.11 16.10 -1.81
CA GLN A 215 -11.26 17.49 -1.36
C GLN A 215 -12.61 18.01 -1.87
N GLU A 216 -13.60 18.09 -0.96
CA GLU A 216 -14.65 19.11 -1.01
C GLU A 216 -14.21 20.32 -0.17
#